data_AF-L8I575-F1
#
_entry.id   AF-L8I575-F1
#
_cell.length_a   1.000
_cell.length_b   1.000
_cell.length_c   1.000
_cell.angle_alpha   90.00
_cell.angle_beta   90.00
_cell.angle_gamma   90.00
#
_symmetry.space_group_name_H-M   'P 1'
#
loop_
_entity.id
_entity.type
_entity.pdbx_description
1 polymer ?
#
loop_
_entity_poly.entity_id
_entity_poly.type
_entity_poly.pdbx_seq_one_letter_code
_entity_poly.pdbx_strand_id
1 'polypeptide(L)'
;MKRKIIACSGGCEALVDTRTALIKGPRRLVNNIQKLMGATPRGSKHYVSCSVVNTLPSIIFTINGINYPAPARAYILKDSRSHCYTTFKENTVRTSRETWILGDVFLRLYFSVFDRRNDRIGLARAV
;
A
#
# COMPACT_ATOMS: atom_id res chain seq x y z
N MET A 1 -7.44 20.25 -3.32
CA MET A 1 -8.10 18.96 -3.03
C MET A 1 -7.95 18.65 -1.54
N LYS A 2 -9.05 18.36 -0.82
CA LYS A 2 -8.99 17.97 0.60
C LYS A 2 -8.43 16.55 0.72
N ARG A 3 -7.39 16.36 1.55
CA ARG A 3 -6.87 15.01 1.87
C ARG A 3 -7.94 14.23 2.63
N LYS A 4 -8.28 13.03 2.15
CA LYS A 4 -9.23 12.13 2.81
C LYS A 4 -8.46 11.01 3.49
N ILE A 5 -8.67 10.84 4.79
CA ILE A 5 -8.14 9.70 5.54
C ILE A 5 -8.98 8.47 5.16
N ILE A 6 -8.33 7.42 4.66
CA ILE A 6 -8.98 6.18 4.19
C ILE A 6 -8.65 4.95 5.06
N ALA A 7 -7.62 5.05 5.91
CA ALA A 7 -7.16 4.04 6.86
C ALA A 7 -6.37 4.71 7.99
N CYS A 8 -6.10 3.99 9.09
CA CYS A 8 -5.19 4.43 10.15
C CYS A 8 -5.55 5.79 10.79
N SER A 9 -6.85 6.09 10.97
CA SER A 9 -7.30 7.42 11.40
C SER A 9 -6.90 7.80 12.83
N GLY A 10 -6.68 6.82 13.70
CA GLY A 10 -6.23 7.01 15.09
C GLY A 10 -4.77 6.59 15.32
N GLY A 11 -4.00 6.38 14.25
CA GLY A 11 -2.71 5.69 14.31
C GLY A 11 -2.87 4.17 14.21
N CYS A 12 -1.79 3.52 13.80
CA CYS A 12 -1.72 2.08 13.55
C CYS A 12 -0.24 1.65 13.50
N GLU A 13 -0.02 0.35 13.36
CA GLU A 13 1.32 -0.23 13.21
C GLU A 13 1.60 -0.56 11.75
N ALA A 14 2.88 -0.51 11.37
CA ALA A 14 3.34 -0.89 10.06
C ALA A 14 4.60 -1.78 10.15
N LEU A 15 4.62 -2.84 9.36
CA LEU A 15 5.77 -3.73 9.18
C LEU A 15 6.34 -3.48 7.80
N VAL A 16 7.61 -3.08 7.71
CA VAL A 16 8.32 -3.00 6.43
C VAL A 16 8.91 -4.39 6.15
N ASP A 17 8.41 -5.07 5.13
CA ASP A 17 8.66 -6.50 4.91
C ASP A 17 9.16 -6.77 3.49
N THR A 18 10.47 -7.03 3.38
CA THR A 18 11.16 -7.33 2.12
C THR A 18 10.77 -8.68 1.51
N ARG A 19 10.01 -9.52 2.21
CA ARG A 19 9.52 -10.82 1.73
C ARG A 19 8.08 -10.75 1.23
N THR A 20 7.42 -9.60 1.36
CA THR A 20 6.05 -9.41 0.88
C THR A 20 6.04 -8.56 -0.39
N ALA A 21 5.40 -9.05 -1.46
CA ALA A 21 5.31 -8.31 -2.72
C ALA A 21 4.26 -7.19 -2.73
N LEU A 22 3.30 -7.22 -1.80
CA LEU A 22 2.06 -6.43 -1.84
C LEU A 22 1.95 -5.48 -0.64
N ILE A 23 0.96 -4.57 -0.66
CA ILE A 23 0.57 -3.85 0.55
C ILE A 23 -0.54 -4.66 1.21
N LYS A 24 -0.33 -5.12 2.45
CA LYS A 24 -1.35 -5.88 3.19
C LYS A 24 -1.90 -5.08 4.35
N GLY A 25 -3.20 -5.19 4.59
CA GLY A 25 -3.85 -4.50 5.72
C GLY A 25 -5.17 -5.15 6.13
N PRO A 26 -5.88 -4.60 7.12
CA PRO A 26 -7.13 -5.20 7.60
C PRO A 26 -8.17 -5.32 6.50
N ARG A 27 -8.84 -6.48 6.44
CA ARG A 27 -9.85 -6.82 5.42
C ARG A 27 -10.83 -5.69 5.14
N ARG A 28 -11.41 -5.12 6.19
CA ARG A 28 -12.42 -4.05 6.08
C ARG A 28 -11.86 -2.81 5.38
N LEU A 29 -10.65 -2.39 5.75
CA LEU A 29 -10.01 -1.19 5.21
C LEU A 29 -9.52 -1.41 3.79
N VAL A 30 -8.91 -2.57 3.52
CA VAL A 30 -8.55 -2.96 2.16
C VAL A 30 -9.78 -2.97 1.27
N ASN A 31 -10.87 -3.63 1.67
CA ASN A 31 -12.11 -3.65 0.89
C ASN A 31 -12.67 -2.24 0.60
N ASN A 32 -12.55 -1.31 1.56
CA ASN A 32 -12.94 0.08 1.34
C ASN A 32 -12.04 0.76 0.30
N ILE A 33 -10.73 0.56 0.38
CA ILE A 33 -9.75 1.05 -0.61
C ILE A 33 -10.06 0.49 -2.00
N GLN A 34 -10.34 -0.82 -2.09
CA GLN A 34 -10.73 -1.47 -3.35
C GLN A 34 -11.98 -0.84 -3.97
N LYS A 35 -13.02 -0.60 -3.16
CA LYS A 35 -14.25 0.06 -3.60
C LYS A 35 -13.99 1.50 -4.09
N LEU A 36 -13.15 2.26 -3.38
CA LEU A 36 -12.79 3.62 -3.77
C LEU A 36 -12.07 3.68 -5.12
N MET A 37 -11.32 2.63 -5.47
CA MET A 37 -10.64 2.51 -6.77
C MET A 37 -11.53 1.91 -7.87
N GLY A 38 -12.77 1.50 -7.56
CA GLY A 38 -13.63 0.79 -8.50
C GLY A 38 -13.11 -0.59 -8.88
N ALA A 39 -12.41 -1.27 -7.95
CA ALA A 39 -11.79 -2.57 -8.21
C ALA A 39 -12.79 -3.72 -8.05
N THR A 40 -12.75 -4.68 -8.98
CA THR A 40 -13.62 -5.86 -9.00
C THR A 40 -12.80 -7.11 -8.67
N PRO A 41 -13.23 -7.96 -7.72
CA PRO A 41 -12.52 -9.20 -7.39
C PRO A 41 -12.60 -10.20 -8.56
N ARG A 42 -11.45 -10.83 -8.88
CA ARG A 42 -11.36 -11.95 -9.83
C ARG A 42 -10.28 -12.92 -9.34
N GLY A 43 -10.71 -14.05 -8.79
CA GLY A 43 -9.81 -15.00 -8.14
C GLY A 43 -9.08 -14.35 -6.95
N SER A 44 -7.75 -14.45 -6.92
CA SER A 44 -6.93 -13.90 -5.84
C SER A 44 -6.60 -12.40 -5.98
N LYS A 45 -7.00 -11.75 -7.08
CA LYS A 45 -6.68 -10.34 -7.39
C LYS A 45 -7.94 -9.49 -7.47
N HIS A 46 -7.75 -8.18 -7.47
CA HIS A 46 -8.81 -7.21 -7.73
C HIS A 46 -8.39 -6.32 -8.89
N TYR A 47 -9.19 -6.38 -9.95
CA TYR A 47 -8.89 -5.74 -11.22
C TYR A 47 -9.57 -4.38 -11.33
N VAL A 48 -8.91 -3.46 -12.02
CA VAL A 48 -9.39 -2.11 -12.34
C VAL A 48 -9.19 -1.86 -13.83
N SER A 49 -9.90 -0.89 -14.40
CA SER A 49 -9.55 -0.39 -15.73
C SER A 49 -8.12 0.16 -15.71
N CYS A 50 -7.29 -0.14 -16.71
CA CYS A 50 -5.95 0.42 -16.78
C CYS A 50 -5.92 1.96 -16.93
N SER A 51 -7.02 2.57 -17.38
CA SER A 51 -7.13 4.04 -17.47
C SER A 51 -7.08 4.72 -16.10
N VAL A 52 -7.39 4.02 -15.01
CA VAL A 52 -7.41 4.61 -13.66
C VAL A 52 -6.01 5.02 -13.16
N VAL A 53 -4.95 4.50 -13.77
CA VAL A 53 -3.56 4.88 -13.44
C VAL A 53 -3.33 6.37 -13.64
N ASN A 54 -4.04 7.00 -14.59
CA ASN A 54 -3.88 8.42 -14.91
C ASN A 54 -4.83 9.32 -14.10
N THR A 55 -5.81 8.75 -13.39
CA THR A 55 -6.86 9.52 -12.70
C THR A 55 -6.87 9.33 -11.19
N LEU A 56 -6.37 8.19 -10.69
CA LEU A 56 -6.31 7.95 -9.25
C LEU A 56 -5.25 8.84 -8.58
N PRO A 57 -5.56 9.40 -7.40
CA PRO A 57 -4.61 10.21 -6.65
C PRO A 57 -3.50 9.34 -6.05
N SER A 58 -2.38 9.95 -5.67
CA SER A 58 -1.38 9.24 -4.86
C SER A 58 -1.96 8.85 -3.50
N ILE A 59 -1.66 7.63 -3.05
CA ILE A 59 -1.90 7.20 -1.67
C ILE A 59 -0.72 7.67 -0.83
N ILE A 60 -0.98 8.38 0.26
CA ILE A 60 0.07 8.93 1.12
C ILE A 60 0.18 8.06 2.36
N PHE A 61 1.32 7.40 2.53
CA PHE A 61 1.67 6.76 3.80
C PHE A 61 2.28 7.82 4.70
N THR A 62 1.67 8.07 5.87
CA THR A 62 2.22 9.02 6.84
C THR A 62 2.87 8.23 7.96
N ILE A 63 4.19 8.30 8.08
CA ILE A 63 4.97 7.58 9.09
C ILE A 63 5.71 8.62 9.93
N ASN A 64 5.40 8.67 11.23
CA ASN A 64 5.96 9.65 12.16
C ASN A 64 5.86 11.12 11.66
N GLY A 65 4.70 11.50 11.10
CA GLY A 65 4.45 12.83 10.54
C GLY A 65 5.08 13.11 9.16
N ILE A 66 5.90 12.19 8.63
CA ILE A 66 6.53 12.33 7.31
C ILE A 66 5.66 11.66 6.25
N ASN A 67 5.45 12.35 5.13
CA ASN A 67 4.64 11.88 4.01
C ASN A 67 5.48 11.08 3.01
N TYR A 68 5.05 9.86 2.73
CA TYR A 68 5.59 8.96 1.72
C TYR A 68 4.53 8.70 0.64
N PRO A 69 4.41 9.58 -0.39
CA PRO A 69 3.43 9.41 -1.46
C PRO A 69 3.75 8.20 -2.36
N ALA A 70 2.76 7.38 -2.63
CA ALA A 70 2.79 6.32 -3.63
C ALA A 70 1.85 6.70 -4.79
N PRO A 71 2.39 7.01 -5.99
CA PRO A 71 1.55 7.32 -7.14
C PRO A 71 0.77 6.09 -7.62
N ALA A 72 -0.32 6.29 -8.35
CA ALA A 72 -1.17 5.21 -8.86
C ALA A 72 -0.40 4.10 -9.59
N ARG A 73 0.58 4.49 -10.43
CA ARG A 73 1.47 3.55 -11.13
C ARG A 73 2.28 2.61 -10.23
N ALA A 74 2.47 2.96 -8.95
CA ALA A 74 3.19 2.12 -8.00
C ALA A 74 2.31 1.00 -7.43
N TYR A 75 1.02 1.28 -7.20
CA TYR A 75 0.10 0.33 -6.57
C TYR A 75 -0.94 -0.27 -7.53
N ILE A 76 -0.92 0.11 -8.80
CA ILE A 76 -1.65 -0.55 -9.90
C ILE A 76 -0.63 -1.21 -10.82
N LEU A 77 -0.67 -2.55 -10.89
CA LEU A 77 0.25 -3.34 -11.71
C LEU A 77 -0.51 -4.06 -12.83
N LYS A 78 0.22 -4.45 -13.88
CA LYS A 78 -0.29 -5.28 -14.98
C LYS A 78 0.05 -6.74 -14.75
N ASP A 79 -0.89 -7.64 -15.03
CA ASP A 79 -0.59 -9.07 -15.13
C ASP A 79 -0.02 -9.45 -16.51
N SER A 80 0.30 -10.73 -16.72
CA SER A 80 0.87 -11.24 -17.97
C SER A 80 -0.05 -11.07 -19.19
N ARG A 81 -1.34 -10.79 -18.97
CA ARG A 81 -2.33 -10.53 -20.02
C ARG A 81 -2.65 -9.03 -20.15
N SER A 82 -1.80 -8.17 -19.58
CA SER A 82 -1.96 -6.71 -19.57
C SER A 82 -3.20 -6.19 -18.85
N HIS A 83 -3.86 -6.99 -18.00
CA HIS A 83 -4.95 -6.49 -17.16
C HIS A 83 -4.39 -5.82 -15.91
N CYS A 84 -4.95 -4.67 -15.55
CA CYS A 84 -4.51 -3.91 -14.39
C CYS A 84 -5.19 -4.38 -13.11
N TYR A 85 -4.42 -4.56 -12.05
CA TYR A 85 -4.89 -4.95 -10.73
C TYR A 85 -4.22 -4.13 -9.64
N THR A 86 -4.92 -3.95 -8.53
CA THR A 86 -4.43 -3.22 -7.37
C THR A 86 -3.53 -4.13 -6.53
N THR A 87 -2.49 -3.59 -5.91
CA THR A 87 -1.58 -4.36 -5.06
C THR A 87 -2.00 -4.42 -3.58
N PHE A 88 -3.14 -3.84 -3.22
CA PHE A 88 -3.71 -3.94 -1.88
C PHE A 88 -4.35 -5.31 -1.67
N LYS A 89 -4.02 -5.95 -0.54
CA LYS A 89 -4.52 -7.28 -0.18
C LYS A 89 -4.84 -7.36 1.31
N GLU A 90 -5.81 -8.20 1.65
CA GLU A 90 -6.08 -8.53 3.04
C GLU A 90 -4.85 -9.16 3.71
N ASN A 91 -4.53 -8.68 4.92
CA ASN A 91 -3.64 -9.38 5.84
C ASN A 91 -4.47 -10.42 6.61
N THR A 92 -4.07 -11.69 6.52
CA THR A 92 -4.74 -12.81 7.19
C THR A 92 -4.26 -13.02 8.63
N VAL A 93 -3.18 -12.34 9.03
CA VAL A 93 -2.67 -12.39 10.40
C VAL A 93 -3.60 -11.58 11.30
N ARG A 94 -4.17 -12.22 12.32
CA ARG A 94 -5.00 -11.56 13.33
C ARG A 94 -4.11 -10.82 14.32
N THR A 95 -4.21 -9.50 14.33
CA THR A 95 -3.51 -8.63 15.28
C THR A 95 -4.53 -7.90 16.14
N SER A 96 -4.18 -7.56 17.39
CA SER A 96 -5.03 -6.78 18.29
C SER A 96 -5.13 -5.31 17.87
N ARG A 97 -4.15 -4.84 17.10
CA ARG A 97 -4.05 -3.49 16.55
C ARG A 97 -4.20 -3.51 15.03
N GLU A 98 -4.61 -2.38 14.45
CA GLU A 98 -4.53 -2.19 13.01
C GLU A 98 -3.07 -2.29 12.57
N THR A 99 -2.74 -3.26 11.72
CA THR A 99 -1.37 -3.50 11.26
C THR A 99 -1.34 -3.60 9.74
N TRP A 100 -0.43 -2.82 9.15
CA TRP A 100 -0.14 -2.82 7.72
C TRP A 100 1.20 -3.47 7.43
N ILE A 101 1.32 -4.18 6.31
CA ILE A 101 2.57 -4.72 5.80
C ILE A 101 2.91 -3.94 4.53
N LEU A 102 4.05 -3.26 4.56
CA LEU A 102 4.60 -2.45 3.48
C LEU A 102 5.66 -3.29 2.75
N GLY A 103 5.22 -3.94 1.68
CA GLY A 103 6.05 -4.80 0.85
C GLY A 103 6.79 -4.07 -0.28
N ASP A 104 7.15 -4.83 -1.32
CA ASP A 104 7.88 -4.36 -2.51
C ASP A 104 7.29 -3.11 -3.16
N VAL A 105 5.97 -2.97 -3.15
CA VAL A 105 5.28 -1.77 -3.68
C VAL A 105 5.77 -0.50 -3.00
N PHE A 106 5.98 -0.54 -1.69
CA PHE A 106 6.52 0.57 -0.92
C PHE A 106 8.05 0.64 -1.04
N LEU A 107 8.74 -0.50 -0.92
CA LEU A 107 10.20 -0.59 -0.94
C LEU A 107 10.82 -0.17 -2.28
N ARG A 108 10.10 -0.33 -3.40
CA ARG A 108 10.54 0.18 -4.72
C ARG A 108 10.52 1.70 -4.81
N LEU A 109 9.68 2.37 -4.03
CA LEU A 109 9.61 3.83 -3.98
C LEU A 109 10.59 4.42 -2.96
N TYR A 110 10.89 3.66 -1.91
CA TYR A 110 11.63 4.13 -0.76
C TYR A 110 12.75 3.15 -0.39
N PHE A 111 13.98 3.60 -0.63
CA PHE A 111 15.17 2.95 -0.11
C PHE A 111 15.08 2.88 1.41
N SER A 112 15.33 1.69 1.95
CA SER A 112 15.09 1.38 3.36
C SER A 112 16.37 0.86 4.02
N VAL A 113 16.78 1.49 5.11
CA VAL A 113 17.92 1.08 5.94
C VAL A 113 17.40 0.51 7.24
N PHE A 114 17.71 -0.77 7.50
CA PHE A 114 17.34 -1.47 8.74
C PHE A 114 18.49 -1.35 9.74
N ASP A 115 18.43 -0.33 10.60
CA ASP A 115 19.46 -0.01 11.58
C ASP A 115 19.17 -0.72 12.90
N ARG A 116 19.70 -1.93 13.04
CA ARG A 116 19.56 -2.76 14.24
C ARG A 116 20.30 -2.22 15.45
N ARG A 117 21.29 -1.35 15.28
CA ARG A 117 22.03 -0.76 16.41
C ARG A 117 21.17 0.27 17.14
N ASN A 118 20.29 0.96 16.42
CA ASN A 118 19.43 2.02 16.95
C ASN A 118 17.93 1.67 16.88
N ASP A 119 17.59 0.39 16.63
CA ASP A 119 16.23 -0.14 16.50
C ASP A 119 15.30 0.74 15.66
N ARG A 120 15.76 1.15 14.47
CA ARG A 120 15.03 2.07 13.59
C ARG A 120 15.12 1.67 12.12
N ILE A 121 14.19 2.22 11.35
CA ILE A 121 14.18 2.13 9.88
C ILE A 121 14.37 3.52 9.32
N GLY A 122 15.43 3.70 8.52
CA GLY A 122 15.64 4.90 7.71
C GLY A 122 14.97 4.76 6.36
N LEU A 123 14.26 5.79 5.90
CA LEU A 123 13.56 5.80 4.61
C LEU A 123 14.01 7.01 3.80
N ALA A 124 14.36 6.78 2.54
CA ALA A 124 14.67 7.82 1.56
C ALA A 124 14.03 7.49 0.22
N ARG A 125 13.73 8.50 -0.60
CA ARG A 125 13.21 8.27 -1.95
C ARG A 125 14.23 7.50 -2.79
N ALA A 126 13.79 6.45 -3.47
CA ALA A 126 14.62 5.70 -4.42
C ALA A 126 14.87 6.53 -5.71
N VAL A 127 16.04 6.33 -6.32
CA VAL A 127 16.49 7.00 -7.57
C VAL A 127 16.06 6.20 -8.79
#